data_AF-A0A3B9YI27-F1
#
_entry.id   AF-A0A3B9YI27-F1
#
_cell.length_a   1.000
_cell.length_b   1.000
_cell.length_c   1.000
_cell.angle_alpha   90.00
_cell.angle_beta   90.00
_cell.angle_gamma   90.00
#
_symmetry.space_group_name_H-M   'P 1'
#
loop_
_entity.id
_entity.type
_entity.pdbx_description
1 polymer ?
#
loop_
_entity_poly.entity_id
_entity_poly.type
_entity_poly.pdbx_seq_one_letter_code
_entity_poly.pdbx_strand_id
1 'polypeptide(L)'
;MILSRLLIASLLLNSVSPAFSQTVTAPRAGVQLPGTPVVPLTLQPNLPSASALRLAPASLALPALPVVKAPVAVAAPQASPRAALQAAVESAPAMLKGGEASAKTEAARHFDLSAKPSASDAVEASIPSAPASSGLLPSAPSLAVKTPVPAPRANAPRSAKLGGWLLAGSPLLAALLPAAWALPAALGLAAAAGAYALLRRPEGIEVSRSYLARKRWAALLAAAGVAAFAPRLSEGDRSALLGRFRNHPPKAVIMDYDDTFMDNSSGKGLVVTPERLDLLQRLKAAGIRPIFATNRPLDGGPHGMSNMLMDRMDPALREGFIISVGGGAEVYRYGEKGEKPAAPAFSETPMSLEERGRIQEMMRQASAASGFPSSDWREDGKDHEFTFVLKNDRPAARKLAAEFEKLFKGRFGPEFNVTYKEPPKESLEPYIRIAKATKTRAIEGILKLLAEEGTALKPSEVVIFGDDFTQPGYDSAMARALPGAVVYAVGKDADPRLDNVYLSPVVGPDSTAAFLEDLLRARSGR
;
A
#
# COMPACT_ATOMS: atom_id res chain seq x y z
N MET A 1 38.92 14.25 -32.19
CA MET A 1 38.91 15.49 -31.37
C MET A 1 37.70 15.63 -30.45
N ILE A 2 36.51 15.12 -30.78
CA ILE A 2 35.34 15.13 -29.86
C ILE A 2 35.52 14.12 -28.70
N LEU A 3 36.12 12.96 -28.97
CA LEU A 3 36.41 11.93 -27.96
C LEU A 3 37.40 12.39 -26.86
N SER A 4 38.36 13.23 -27.23
CA SER A 4 39.36 13.76 -26.29
C SER A 4 38.79 14.81 -25.33
N ARG A 5 37.70 15.49 -25.72
CA ARG A 5 37.02 16.49 -24.87
C ARG A 5 36.06 15.87 -23.86
N LEU A 6 35.49 14.70 -24.15
CA LEU A 6 34.65 13.93 -23.21
C LEU A 6 35.48 13.25 -22.12
N LEU A 7 36.70 12.78 -22.43
CA LEU A 7 37.57 12.13 -21.45
C LEU A 7 38.14 13.11 -20.41
N ILE A 8 38.40 14.37 -20.81
CA ILE A 8 38.89 15.43 -19.91
C ILE A 8 37.77 15.95 -19.00
N ALA A 9 36.52 15.99 -19.46
CA ALA A 9 35.37 16.35 -18.62
C ALA A 9 35.10 15.32 -17.51
N SER A 10 35.28 14.02 -17.78
CA SER A 10 35.12 12.96 -16.77
C SER A 10 36.27 12.89 -15.75
N LEU A 11 37.47 13.37 -16.10
CA LEU A 11 38.61 13.43 -15.17
C LEU A 11 38.58 14.67 -14.26
N LEU A 12 37.95 15.76 -14.69
CA LEU A 12 37.81 16.99 -13.89
C LEU A 12 36.60 16.98 -12.92
N LEU A 13 35.63 16.07 -13.11
CA LEU A 13 34.47 15.92 -12.22
C LEU A 13 34.73 15.02 -10.99
N ASN A 14 35.89 14.34 -10.92
CA ASN A 14 36.25 13.45 -9.81
C ASN A 14 37.32 14.01 -8.85
N SER A 15 37.69 15.29 -8.98
CA SER A 15 38.72 15.94 -8.15
C SER A 15 38.23 17.20 -7.46
N VAL A 16 37.03 17.17 -6.87
CA VAL A 16 36.57 18.19 -5.92
C VAL A 16 36.00 17.49 -4.68
N SER A 17 36.87 17.22 -3.72
CA SER A 17 36.44 17.13 -2.31
C SER A 17 36.28 18.54 -1.77
N PRO A 18 35.20 18.83 -1.03
CA PRO A 18 35.27 19.78 0.05
C PRO A 18 35.14 19.04 1.37
N ALA A 19 36.26 18.89 2.06
CA ALA A 19 36.25 18.97 3.50
C ALA A 19 35.80 20.39 3.87
N PHE A 20 34.63 20.52 4.48
CA PHE A 20 34.21 21.76 5.12
C PHE A 20 33.90 21.50 6.58
N SER A 21 34.91 21.78 7.41
CA SER A 21 34.74 22.15 8.81
C SER A 21 33.88 23.42 8.88
N GLN A 22 32.79 23.39 9.62
CA GLN A 22 32.10 24.61 10.01
C GLN A 22 32.83 25.26 11.18
N THR A 23 33.67 26.23 10.86
CA THR A 23 34.04 27.33 11.75
C THR A 23 32.80 28.20 11.97
N VAL A 24 32.36 28.31 13.22
CA VAL A 24 31.31 29.24 13.65
C VAL A 24 31.90 30.65 13.69
N THR A 25 31.57 31.47 12.70
CA THR A 25 31.74 32.93 12.76
C THR A 25 30.44 33.59 13.21
N ALA A 26 30.52 34.30 14.34
CA ALA A 26 29.44 35.09 14.91
C ALA A 26 29.02 36.26 14.00
N PRO A 27 27.71 36.57 13.90
CA PRO A 27 27.27 37.88 13.44
C PRO A 27 27.22 38.89 14.60
N ARG A 28 27.80 40.05 14.34
CA ARG A 28 27.68 41.28 15.13
C ARG A 28 26.23 41.79 15.13
N ALA A 29 25.80 42.20 16.33
CA ALA A 29 24.96 43.34 16.71
C ALA A 29 23.85 43.83 15.76
N GLY A 30 22.62 43.84 16.27
CA GLY A 30 21.57 44.74 15.78
C GLY A 30 20.17 44.42 16.31
N VAL A 31 19.64 45.34 17.11
CA VAL A 31 18.23 45.53 17.52
C VAL A 31 17.75 44.72 18.73
N GLN A 32 17.53 45.48 19.80
CA GLN A 32 17.10 45.08 21.14
C GLN A 32 15.63 45.48 21.31
N LEU A 33 14.76 44.54 21.68
CA LEU A 33 13.39 44.82 22.16
C LEU A 33 13.29 44.42 23.65
N PRO A 34 12.59 45.20 24.50
CA PRO A 34 12.63 45.03 25.95
C PRO A 34 11.59 44.02 26.44
N GLY A 35 11.96 43.23 27.46
CA GLY A 35 10.99 42.67 28.40
C GLY A 35 10.87 41.14 28.45
N THR A 36 11.92 40.43 28.84
CA THR A 36 11.75 39.10 29.46
C THR A 36 13.00 38.73 30.29
N PRO A 37 12.86 38.28 31.54
CA PRO A 37 14.00 37.91 32.38
C PRO A 37 14.60 36.56 31.94
N VAL A 38 15.91 36.56 31.68
CA VAL A 38 16.70 35.35 31.41
C VAL A 38 17.29 34.82 32.71
N VAL A 39 16.95 33.58 33.06
CA VAL A 39 17.60 32.80 34.13
C VAL A 39 18.80 32.07 33.51
N PRO A 40 20.04 32.20 34.02
CA PRO A 40 21.18 31.47 33.48
C PRO A 40 21.25 30.06 34.05
N LEU A 41 21.15 29.05 33.19
CA LEU A 41 21.47 27.66 33.49
C LEU A 41 22.93 27.39 33.08
N THR A 42 23.78 27.25 34.08
CA THR A 42 25.18 26.83 33.98
C THR A 42 25.26 25.34 33.65
N LEU A 43 25.82 24.98 32.50
CA LEU A 43 26.22 23.60 32.19
C LEU A 43 27.71 23.44 32.52
N GLN A 44 28.02 22.63 33.54
CA GLN A 44 29.35 22.05 33.74
C GLN A 44 29.35 20.59 33.29
N PRO A 45 30.41 20.10 32.61
CA PRO A 45 30.57 18.69 32.28
C PRO A 45 31.35 18.00 33.40
N ASN A 46 30.94 16.80 33.82
CA ASN A 46 31.83 15.82 34.45
C ASN A 46 31.25 14.40 34.31
N LEU A 47 32.01 13.54 33.61
CA LEU A 47 32.00 12.08 33.77
C LEU A 47 32.87 11.72 34.99
N PRO A 48 32.63 10.59 35.68
CA PRO A 48 33.37 9.37 35.29
C PRO A 48 32.64 8.01 35.46
N SER A 49 33.08 7.08 34.60
CA SER A 49 33.34 5.63 34.73
C SER A 49 32.82 4.78 35.91
N ALA A 50 32.17 3.67 35.51
CA ALA A 50 32.14 2.28 36.01
C ALA A 50 32.63 1.89 37.42
N SER A 51 31.81 1.12 38.16
CA SER A 51 32.03 -0.30 38.52
C SER A 51 30.94 -0.86 39.45
N ALA A 52 30.84 -2.19 39.45
CA ALA A 52 29.82 -3.03 40.06
C ALA A 52 29.76 -3.03 41.60
N LEU A 53 28.56 -3.32 42.16
CA LEU A 53 28.39 -4.17 43.34
C LEU A 53 26.91 -4.58 43.54
N ARG A 54 26.69 -5.89 43.61
CA ARG A 54 25.47 -6.52 44.14
C ARG A 54 25.45 -6.39 45.66
N LEU A 55 24.28 -6.17 46.26
CA LEU A 55 23.74 -6.89 47.43
C LEU A 55 22.29 -6.43 47.69
N ALA A 56 21.46 -7.37 48.15
CA ALA A 56 20.00 -7.27 48.30
C ALA A 56 19.58 -6.76 49.70
N PRO A 57 18.31 -6.93 50.13
CA PRO A 57 17.32 -5.86 50.26
C PRO A 57 17.11 -5.40 51.73
N ALA A 58 16.72 -4.15 51.92
CA ALA A 58 16.27 -3.65 53.23
C ALA A 58 14.93 -2.92 53.08
N SER A 59 13.92 -3.49 53.73
CA SER A 59 12.60 -2.93 53.98
C SER A 59 12.70 -1.63 54.75
N LEU A 60 12.08 -0.56 54.26
CA LEU A 60 11.81 0.65 55.04
C LEU A 60 10.35 1.06 54.84
N ALA A 61 9.61 1.02 55.95
CA ALA A 61 8.27 1.53 56.11
C ALA A 61 8.27 3.06 55.99
N LEU A 62 7.33 3.60 55.21
CA LEU A 62 7.04 5.04 55.16
C LEU A 62 5.93 5.37 56.18
N PRO A 63 6.04 6.48 56.93
CA PRO A 63 4.96 6.96 57.78
C PRO A 63 3.86 7.65 56.95
N ALA A 64 2.62 7.42 57.39
CA ALA A 64 1.41 8.03 56.84
C ALA A 64 1.40 9.55 57.03
N LEU A 65 1.06 10.29 55.96
CA LEU A 65 0.71 11.71 56.01
C LEU A 65 -0.82 11.88 56.03
N PRO A 66 -1.35 12.89 56.74
CA PRO A 66 -2.78 13.06 56.92
C PRO A 66 -3.46 13.66 55.67
N VAL A 67 -4.63 13.11 55.35
CA VAL A 67 -5.55 13.59 54.32
C VAL A 67 -6.25 14.86 54.82
N VAL A 68 -5.95 16.00 54.22
CA VAL A 68 -6.74 17.23 54.35
C VAL A 68 -7.79 17.24 53.23
N LYS A 69 -9.06 17.16 53.60
CA LYS A 69 -10.21 17.39 52.70
C LYS A 69 -10.39 18.88 52.48
N ALA A 70 -10.33 19.33 51.22
CA ALA A 70 -10.85 20.62 50.79
C ALA A 70 -12.16 20.41 50.00
N PRO A 71 -13.16 21.31 50.12
CA PRO A 71 -14.46 21.16 49.47
C PRO A 71 -14.39 21.53 47.98
N VAL A 72 -14.94 20.66 47.14
CA VAL A 72 -15.15 20.92 45.70
C VAL A 72 -16.38 21.81 45.54
N ALA A 73 -16.18 22.97 44.92
CA ALA A 73 -17.25 23.85 44.46
C ALA A 73 -17.96 23.22 43.26
N VAL A 74 -19.28 23.14 43.34
CA VAL A 74 -20.16 22.67 42.26
C VAL A 74 -20.29 23.77 41.21
N ALA A 75 -19.77 23.54 40.01
CA ALA A 75 -20.03 24.39 38.85
C ALA A 75 -21.38 24.02 38.21
N ALA A 76 -22.19 25.03 37.92
CA ALA A 76 -23.50 24.93 37.28
C ALA A 76 -23.42 24.37 35.84
N PRO A 77 -24.46 23.70 35.32
CA PRO A 77 -24.43 23.04 34.02
C PRO A 77 -24.42 24.06 32.87
N GLN A 78 -23.50 23.88 31.93
CA GLN A 78 -23.46 24.60 30.66
C GLN A 78 -24.62 24.14 29.76
N ALA A 79 -25.32 25.11 29.18
CA ALA A 79 -26.43 24.89 28.25
C ALA A 79 -25.98 24.17 26.97
N SER A 80 -26.84 23.31 26.43
CA SER A 80 -26.51 22.54 25.22
C SER A 80 -26.36 23.45 23.98
N PRO A 81 -25.45 23.13 23.05
CA PRO A 81 -25.25 23.86 21.80
C PRO A 81 -26.53 24.01 20.94
N ARG A 82 -27.52 23.14 21.17
CA ARG A 82 -28.82 23.16 20.48
C ARG A 82 -29.71 24.32 20.95
N ALA A 83 -29.59 24.73 22.22
CA ALA A 83 -30.35 25.87 22.77
C ALA A 83 -29.78 27.22 22.28
N ALA A 84 -28.46 27.30 22.07
CA ALA A 84 -27.81 28.49 21.53
C ALA A 84 -28.13 28.71 20.04
N LEU A 85 -28.29 27.64 19.26
CA LEU A 85 -28.65 27.73 17.84
C LEU A 85 -30.11 28.13 17.64
N GLN A 86 -31.01 27.75 18.54
CA GLN A 86 -32.43 28.08 18.45
C GLN A 86 -32.71 29.55 18.82
N ALA A 87 -31.97 30.12 19.78
CA ALA A 87 -32.05 31.55 20.13
C ALA A 87 -31.47 32.48 19.04
N ALA A 88 -30.55 31.99 18.21
CA ALA A 88 -29.98 32.75 17.09
C ALA A 88 -30.93 32.83 15.88
N VAL A 89 -31.85 31.87 15.74
CA VAL A 89 -32.85 31.85 14.66
C VAL A 89 -34.06 32.74 14.99
N GLU A 90 -34.34 32.96 16.27
CA GLU A 90 -35.49 33.76 16.73
C GLU A 90 -35.21 35.28 16.83
N SER A 91 -33.98 35.74 16.58
CA SER A 91 -33.55 37.14 16.80
C SER A 91 -33.20 37.95 15.54
N ALA A 92 -33.52 37.47 14.33
CA ALA A 92 -33.27 38.22 13.10
C ALA A 92 -34.45 39.16 12.74
N PRO A 93 -34.25 40.49 12.64
CA PRO A 93 -35.30 41.41 12.22
C PRO A 93 -35.50 41.39 10.70
N ALA A 94 -36.78 41.41 10.29
CA ALA A 94 -37.23 41.53 8.91
C ALA A 94 -36.93 42.91 8.33
N MET A 95 -36.32 42.99 7.13
CA MET A 95 -36.49 44.10 6.19
C MET A 95 -36.11 43.72 4.74
N LEU A 96 -36.94 44.21 3.80
CA LEU A 96 -36.85 44.31 2.33
C LEU A 96 -37.12 43.01 1.54
N LYS A 97 -38.34 42.75 1.03
CA LYS A 97 -39.09 43.37 -0.10
C LYS A 97 -38.33 43.48 -1.43
N GLY A 98 -38.79 42.69 -2.40
CA GLY A 98 -38.97 43.12 -3.79
C GLY A 98 -38.20 42.31 -4.84
N GLY A 99 -38.92 41.61 -5.72
CA GLY A 99 -38.39 41.16 -7.01
C GLY A 99 -38.85 39.79 -7.47
N GLU A 100 -40.10 39.68 -7.92
CA GLU A 100 -40.57 38.57 -8.75
C GLU A 100 -39.77 38.52 -10.07
N ALA A 101 -39.32 37.34 -10.49
CA ALA A 101 -39.84 36.65 -11.67
C ALA A 101 -38.86 35.58 -12.21
N SER A 102 -39.43 34.40 -12.45
CA SER A 102 -39.09 33.48 -13.56
C SER A 102 -37.82 32.63 -13.44
N ALA A 103 -37.99 31.39 -12.96
CA ALA A 103 -37.52 30.21 -13.69
C ALA A 103 -38.21 28.95 -13.15
N LYS A 104 -39.04 28.37 -14.00
CA LYS A 104 -39.71 27.08 -13.84
C LYS A 104 -38.73 25.94 -14.16
N THR A 105 -38.74 24.95 -13.26
CA THR A 105 -38.57 23.50 -13.50
C THR A 105 -37.23 22.98 -14.02
N GLU A 106 -36.55 22.14 -13.22
CA GLU A 106 -36.42 20.68 -13.43
C GLU A 106 -35.22 20.10 -12.66
N ALA A 107 -35.43 19.69 -11.40
CA ALA A 107 -34.51 18.83 -10.66
C ALA A 107 -35.24 18.12 -9.50
N ALA A 108 -35.74 16.90 -9.74
CA ALA A 108 -36.11 15.97 -8.67
C ALA A 108 -36.31 14.55 -9.22
N ARG A 109 -35.27 13.72 -9.17
CA ARG A 109 -35.40 12.27 -8.95
C ARG A 109 -34.14 11.75 -8.24
N HIS A 110 -34.21 11.64 -6.91
CA HIS A 110 -33.43 10.64 -6.16
C HIS A 110 -34.43 9.69 -5.50
N PHE A 111 -34.18 8.40 -5.73
CA PHE A 111 -34.97 7.26 -5.28
C PHE A 111 -34.64 6.93 -3.83
N ASP A 112 -35.68 6.82 -3.00
CA ASP A 112 -35.64 6.32 -1.63
C ASP A 112 -35.91 4.81 -1.66
N LEU A 113 -35.04 4.02 -1.03
CA LEU A 113 -35.21 2.59 -0.82
C LEU A 113 -34.98 2.27 0.66
N SER A 114 -36.06 2.41 1.43
CA SER A 114 -36.14 1.86 2.78
C SER A 114 -37.49 1.15 2.97
N ALA A 115 -37.51 -0.17 2.73
CA ALA A 115 -38.60 -1.03 3.21
C ALA A 115 -38.06 -2.43 3.54
N LYS A 116 -38.14 -2.78 4.82
CA LYS A 116 -38.02 -4.15 5.35
C LYS A 116 -39.25 -4.97 4.95
N PRO A 117 -39.16 -6.31 4.86
CA PRO A 117 -40.31 -7.17 5.10
C PRO A 117 -40.17 -7.98 6.39
N SER A 118 -41.31 -8.10 7.08
CA SER A 118 -41.56 -8.98 8.22
C SER A 118 -41.96 -10.40 7.76
N ALA A 119 -41.88 -11.34 8.69
CA ALA A 119 -42.19 -12.76 8.53
C ALA A 119 -43.69 -13.11 8.65
N SER A 120 -44.09 -14.20 7.97
CA SER A 120 -45.15 -15.22 8.21
C SER A 120 -45.57 -15.75 6.81
N ASP A 121 -45.88 -17.01 6.49
CA ASP A 121 -46.19 -18.26 7.19
C ASP A 121 -45.78 -19.47 6.31
N ALA A 122 -45.73 -20.64 6.94
CA ALA A 122 -45.42 -21.95 6.35
C ALA A 122 -46.59 -22.55 5.55
N VAL A 123 -46.29 -23.28 4.45
CA VAL A 123 -47.05 -24.47 3.99
C VAL A 123 -46.10 -25.44 3.24
N GLU A 124 -46.21 -26.72 3.58
CA GLU A 124 -45.61 -27.90 2.95
C GLU A 124 -45.86 -28.00 1.43
N ALA A 125 -44.95 -28.64 0.69
CA ALA A 125 -45.21 -29.89 -0.05
C ALA A 125 -44.17 -30.18 -1.14
N SER A 126 -43.60 -31.38 -1.05
CA SER A 126 -43.37 -32.33 -2.15
C SER A 126 -42.30 -32.06 -3.21
N ILE A 127 -41.18 -32.75 -3.00
CA ILE A 127 -40.25 -33.25 -4.04
C ILE A 127 -41.00 -34.27 -4.92
N PRO A 128 -40.72 -34.31 -6.23
CA PRO A 128 -40.36 -35.60 -6.80
C PRO A 128 -39.14 -35.54 -7.73
N SER A 129 -38.40 -36.65 -7.67
CA SER A 129 -37.20 -36.99 -8.43
C SER A 129 -37.52 -37.52 -9.83
N ALA A 130 -36.63 -37.19 -10.79
CA ALA A 130 -36.22 -38.00 -11.98
C ALA A 130 -37.28 -38.25 -13.09
N PRO A 131 -36.95 -38.75 -14.31
CA PRO A 131 -35.69 -39.41 -14.74
C PRO A 131 -35.17 -39.09 -16.17
N ALA A 132 -34.12 -39.83 -16.52
CA ALA A 132 -33.36 -39.85 -17.77
C ALA A 132 -34.08 -40.38 -19.03
N SER A 133 -33.53 -40.05 -20.20
CA SER A 133 -33.49 -40.83 -21.46
C SER A 133 -32.43 -40.15 -22.37
N SER A 134 -31.43 -40.75 -23.04
CA SER A 134 -31.23 -42.01 -23.80
C SER A 134 -31.94 -42.05 -25.17
N GLY A 135 -31.15 -41.95 -26.25
CA GLY A 135 -31.51 -42.28 -27.66
C GLY A 135 -30.68 -41.46 -28.66
N LEU A 136 -29.55 -41.97 -29.18
CA LEU A 136 -29.37 -42.79 -30.41
C LEU A 136 -29.69 -42.08 -31.76
N LEU A 137 -28.61 -41.92 -32.56
CA LEU A 137 -28.33 -41.69 -34.01
C LEU A 137 -29.44 -42.04 -35.05
N PRO A 138 -29.36 -41.69 -36.39
CA PRO A 138 -28.16 -41.42 -37.24
C PRO A 138 -28.26 -40.35 -38.41
N SER A 139 -27.07 -40.03 -38.95
CA SER A 139 -26.64 -39.78 -40.36
C SER A 139 -27.41 -38.93 -41.43
N ALA A 140 -26.75 -37.83 -41.85
CA ALA A 140 -26.43 -37.35 -43.24
C ALA A 140 -27.57 -37.04 -44.28
N PRO A 141 -27.35 -36.24 -45.38
CA PRO A 141 -26.09 -35.81 -46.01
C PRO A 141 -25.96 -34.34 -46.51
N SER A 142 -24.70 -33.96 -46.79
CA SER A 142 -24.17 -33.12 -47.90
C SER A 142 -25.01 -31.99 -48.51
N LEU A 143 -24.46 -30.77 -48.53
CA LEU A 143 -24.40 -29.95 -49.75
C LEU A 143 -23.14 -29.06 -49.75
N ALA A 144 -22.32 -29.28 -50.77
CA ALA A 144 -21.12 -28.52 -51.09
C ALA A 144 -21.48 -27.18 -51.74
N VAL A 145 -20.84 -26.09 -51.32
CA VAL A 145 -20.75 -24.86 -52.11
C VAL A 145 -19.28 -24.52 -52.29
N LYS A 146 -18.81 -24.74 -53.52
CA LYS A 146 -17.53 -24.27 -54.06
C LYS A 146 -17.60 -22.75 -54.20
N THR A 147 -16.66 -22.02 -53.63
CA THR A 147 -16.33 -20.65 -54.05
C THR A 147 -14.88 -20.59 -54.53
N PRO A 148 -14.60 -19.93 -55.68
CA PRO A 148 -13.28 -19.94 -56.30
C PRO A 148 -12.33 -18.91 -55.67
N VAL A 149 -11.10 -19.35 -55.44
CA VAL A 149 -9.93 -18.53 -55.10
C VAL A 149 -9.41 -17.84 -56.37
N PRO A 150 -9.19 -16.51 -56.38
CA PRO A 150 -8.43 -15.89 -57.45
C PRO A 150 -6.92 -15.93 -57.16
N ALA A 151 -6.16 -16.44 -58.14
CA ALA A 151 -4.71 -16.44 -58.17
C ALA A 151 -4.13 -15.01 -58.25
N PRO A 152 -3.02 -14.70 -57.56
CA PRO A 152 -2.33 -13.43 -57.73
C PRO A 152 -1.50 -13.44 -59.02
N ARG A 153 -1.76 -12.44 -59.88
CA ARG A 153 -0.96 -12.12 -61.06
C ARG A 153 0.42 -11.60 -60.66
N ALA A 154 1.44 -12.17 -61.26
CA ALA A 154 2.80 -11.64 -61.26
C ALA A 154 2.85 -10.33 -62.06
N ASN A 155 3.29 -9.25 -61.43
CA ASN A 155 3.76 -8.04 -62.09
C ASN A 155 5.07 -7.61 -61.43
N ALA A 156 6.17 -7.82 -62.14
CA ALA A 156 7.47 -7.26 -61.82
C ALA A 156 7.59 -5.86 -62.44
N PRO A 157 8.14 -4.88 -61.71
CA PRO A 157 8.85 -3.78 -62.34
C PRO A 157 10.36 -3.93 -62.13
N ARG A 158 11.07 -3.93 -63.25
CA ARG A 158 12.49 -3.62 -63.36
C ARG A 158 12.72 -2.16 -62.97
N SER A 159 13.52 -1.89 -61.94
CA SER A 159 14.48 -0.76 -61.89
C SER A 159 14.97 -0.52 -60.45
N ALA A 160 16.27 -0.76 -60.21
CA ALA A 160 17.16 0.02 -59.34
C ALA A 160 18.40 -0.83 -58.97
N LYS A 161 19.27 -1.07 -59.95
CA LYS A 161 20.68 -1.38 -59.68
C LYS A 161 21.37 -0.06 -59.36
N LEU A 162 21.41 0.34 -58.10
CA LEU A 162 22.34 1.35 -57.55
C LEU A 162 22.17 1.37 -56.03
N GLY A 163 23.15 0.84 -55.30
CA GLY A 163 23.14 0.83 -53.83
C GLY A 163 23.97 -0.29 -53.16
N GLY A 164 24.57 -1.20 -53.93
CA GLY A 164 25.32 -2.35 -53.40
C GLY A 164 26.78 -2.07 -52.99
N TRP A 165 27.19 -0.83 -52.75
CA TRP A 165 28.60 -0.47 -52.45
C TRP A 165 28.78 0.43 -51.22
N LEU A 166 27.87 0.37 -50.24
CA LEU A 166 27.99 1.11 -48.97
C LEU A 166 27.77 0.25 -47.71
N LEU A 167 27.69 -1.07 -47.84
CA LEU A 167 27.64 -2.02 -46.70
C LEU A 167 28.86 -2.95 -46.60
N ALA A 168 29.88 -2.75 -47.42
CA ALA A 168 31.23 -3.29 -47.17
C ALA A 168 32.01 -2.35 -46.20
N GLY A 169 31.38 -1.99 -45.09
CA GLY A 169 31.84 -1.01 -44.13
C GLY A 169 32.41 -1.66 -42.87
N SER A 170 33.62 -2.21 -43.01
CA SER A 170 34.57 -2.59 -41.95
C SER A 170 34.12 -3.71 -40.98
N PRO A 171 34.77 -4.90 -40.99
CA PRO A 171 34.56 -5.94 -39.97
C PRO A 171 34.84 -5.43 -38.54
N LEU A 172 35.58 -4.32 -38.42
CA LEU A 172 35.79 -3.61 -37.17
C LEU A 172 34.51 -3.00 -36.59
N LEU A 173 33.61 -2.44 -37.42
CA LEU A 173 32.34 -1.86 -36.97
C LEU A 173 31.35 -2.95 -36.53
N ALA A 174 31.32 -4.08 -37.23
CA ALA A 174 30.54 -5.25 -36.85
C ALA A 174 31.05 -5.91 -35.56
N ALA A 175 32.36 -5.86 -35.27
CA ALA A 175 32.94 -6.33 -34.02
C ALA A 175 32.78 -5.34 -32.85
N LEU A 176 32.72 -4.03 -33.13
CA LEU A 176 32.57 -2.98 -32.13
C LEU A 176 31.11 -2.74 -31.70
N LEU A 177 30.12 -3.06 -32.53
CA LEU A 177 28.70 -2.96 -32.19
C LEU A 177 28.31 -3.84 -30.98
N PRO A 178 28.66 -5.13 -30.91
CA PRO A 178 28.41 -5.94 -29.71
C PRO A 178 29.13 -5.40 -28.47
N ALA A 179 30.38 -4.92 -28.61
CA ALA A 179 31.16 -4.37 -27.52
C ALA A 179 30.59 -3.03 -27.00
N ALA A 180 30.06 -2.20 -27.90
CA ALA A 180 29.42 -0.92 -27.56
C ALA A 180 28.08 -1.09 -26.83
N TRP A 181 27.40 -2.22 -27.02
CA TRP A 181 26.21 -2.60 -26.24
C TRP A 181 26.57 -3.35 -24.94
N ALA A 182 27.66 -4.13 -24.96
CA ALA A 182 28.14 -4.85 -23.78
C ALA A 182 28.72 -3.93 -22.71
N LEU A 183 29.34 -2.80 -23.09
CA LEU A 183 30.01 -1.91 -22.12
C LEU A 183 29.03 -1.17 -21.18
N PRO A 184 27.91 -0.57 -21.64
CA PRO A 184 26.92 0.02 -20.75
C PRO A 184 26.23 -1.03 -19.87
N ALA A 185 25.98 -2.23 -20.41
CA ALA A 185 25.42 -3.34 -19.64
C ALA A 185 26.40 -3.84 -18.56
N ALA A 186 27.68 -3.97 -18.89
CA ALA A 186 28.74 -4.36 -17.95
C ALA A 186 29.00 -3.28 -16.89
N LEU A 187 28.99 -2.00 -17.27
CA LEU A 187 29.09 -0.87 -16.33
C LEU A 187 27.84 -0.78 -15.45
N GLY A 188 26.65 -1.02 -16.00
CA GLY A 188 25.40 -1.14 -15.25
C GLY A 188 25.43 -2.29 -14.25
N LEU A 189 25.93 -3.47 -14.66
CA LEU A 189 26.13 -4.61 -13.77
C LEU A 189 27.18 -4.34 -12.70
N ALA A 190 28.28 -3.68 -13.03
CA ALA A 190 29.35 -3.35 -12.09
C ALA A 190 28.91 -2.28 -11.08
N ALA A 191 28.18 -1.25 -11.53
CA ALA A 191 27.60 -0.23 -10.66
C ALA A 191 26.49 -0.81 -9.78
N ALA A 192 25.64 -1.69 -10.33
CA ALA A 192 24.65 -2.44 -9.56
C ALA A 192 25.34 -3.35 -8.53
N ALA A 193 26.36 -4.13 -8.92
CA ALA A 193 27.12 -4.97 -8.00
C ALA A 193 27.81 -4.16 -6.89
N GLY A 194 28.36 -2.97 -7.21
CA GLY A 194 29.01 -2.06 -6.25
C GLY A 194 28.02 -1.41 -5.28
N ALA A 195 26.88 -0.91 -5.76
CA ALA A 195 25.83 -0.36 -4.91
C ALA A 195 25.13 -1.44 -4.05
N TYR A 196 25.15 -2.70 -4.51
CA TYR A 196 24.41 -3.82 -3.89
C TYR A 196 25.29 -4.67 -2.96
N ALA A 197 26.62 -4.57 -3.05
CA ALA A 197 27.55 -5.05 -2.02
C ALA A 197 27.35 -4.35 -0.66
N LEU A 198 26.62 -3.23 -0.64
CA LEU A 198 26.23 -2.47 0.56
C LEU A 198 24.91 -2.92 1.19
N LEU A 199 24.20 -3.90 0.62
CA LEU A 199 22.99 -4.40 1.27
C LEU A 199 23.34 -5.16 2.53
N ARG A 200 23.01 -4.52 3.65
CA ARG A 200 23.14 -5.08 4.98
C ARG A 200 22.25 -6.30 5.09
N ARG A 201 22.78 -7.39 5.66
CA ARG A 201 21.90 -8.45 6.16
C ARG A 201 20.99 -7.81 7.22
N PRO A 202 19.67 -7.98 7.17
CA PRO A 202 18.86 -7.74 8.36
C PRO A 202 19.45 -8.59 9.49
N GLU A 203 19.83 -7.93 10.59
CA GLU A 203 20.50 -8.58 11.72
C GLU A 203 19.69 -9.79 12.19
N GLY A 204 20.37 -10.92 12.40
CA GLY A 204 19.79 -12.12 13.01
C GLY A 204 18.86 -12.97 12.14
N ILE A 205 18.85 -12.85 10.80
CA ILE A 205 18.12 -13.79 9.93
C ILE A 205 19.05 -14.87 9.40
N GLU A 206 18.81 -16.12 9.80
CA GLU A 206 19.54 -17.31 9.37
C GLU A 206 18.90 -18.00 8.16
N VAL A 207 18.46 -17.27 7.13
CA VAL A 207 18.10 -17.93 5.86
C VAL A 207 19.35 -18.47 5.18
N SER A 208 19.22 -19.53 4.37
CA SER A 208 20.38 -20.17 3.76
C SER A 208 21.17 -19.17 2.89
N ARG A 209 22.50 -19.32 2.91
CA ARG A 209 23.39 -18.51 2.04
C ARG A 209 23.00 -18.66 0.56
N SER A 210 22.51 -19.83 0.17
CA SER A 210 22.03 -20.10 -1.19
C SER A 210 20.75 -19.35 -1.53
N TYR A 211 19.78 -19.24 -0.62
CA TYR A 211 18.61 -18.39 -0.81
C TYR A 211 19.01 -16.92 -1.00
N LEU A 212 19.85 -16.38 -0.12
CA LEU A 212 20.32 -15.00 -0.24
C LEU A 212 21.08 -14.77 -1.54
N ALA A 213 21.93 -15.71 -1.96
CA ALA A 213 22.64 -15.61 -3.23
C ALA A 213 21.67 -15.59 -4.43
N ARG A 214 20.66 -16.47 -4.47
CA ARG A 214 19.64 -16.49 -5.52
C ARG A 214 18.83 -15.19 -5.55
N LYS A 215 18.42 -14.69 -4.39
CA LYS A 215 17.68 -13.43 -4.29
C LYS A 215 18.52 -12.25 -4.80
N ARG A 216 19.80 -12.20 -4.43
CA ARG A 216 20.74 -11.18 -4.92
C ARG A 216 20.88 -11.22 -6.44
N TRP A 217 21.01 -12.40 -7.02
CA TRP A 217 21.04 -12.57 -8.48
C TRP A 217 19.76 -12.07 -9.14
N ALA A 218 18.59 -12.45 -8.62
CA ALA A 218 17.31 -11.96 -9.13
C ALA A 218 17.20 -10.43 -9.05
N ALA A 219 17.70 -9.81 -7.97
CA ALA A 219 17.71 -8.36 -7.83
C ALA A 219 18.64 -7.65 -8.82
N LEU A 220 19.81 -8.23 -9.10
CA LEU A 220 20.72 -7.72 -10.14
C LEU A 220 20.07 -7.78 -11.53
N LEU A 221 19.39 -8.89 -11.84
CA LEU A 221 18.63 -9.03 -13.08
C LEU A 221 17.51 -7.98 -13.17
N ALA A 222 16.72 -7.81 -12.11
CA ALA A 222 15.68 -6.79 -12.03
C ALA A 222 16.23 -5.36 -12.19
N ALA A 223 17.39 -5.06 -11.58
CA ALA A 223 18.05 -3.77 -11.72
C ALA A 223 18.56 -3.53 -13.17
N ALA A 224 18.91 -4.59 -13.89
CA ALA A 224 19.27 -4.55 -15.31
C ALA A 224 18.05 -4.51 -16.25
N GLY A 225 16.83 -4.37 -15.72
CA GLY A 225 15.60 -4.34 -16.53
C GLY A 225 15.10 -5.71 -17.00
N VAL A 226 15.68 -6.80 -16.50
CA VAL A 226 15.22 -8.17 -16.77
C VAL A 226 14.10 -8.51 -15.80
N ALA A 227 12.98 -9.03 -16.30
CA ALA A 227 11.90 -9.51 -15.45
C ALA A 227 12.40 -10.65 -14.54
N ALA A 228 12.55 -10.36 -13.26
CA ALA A 228 13.05 -11.29 -12.25
C ALA A 228 12.34 -11.04 -10.92
N PHE A 229 12.09 -12.12 -10.17
CA PHE A 229 11.32 -12.12 -8.94
C PHE A 229 12.11 -12.75 -7.79
N ALA A 230 11.74 -12.42 -6.55
CA ALA A 230 12.33 -13.05 -5.39
C ALA A 230 12.15 -14.59 -5.45
N PRO A 231 13.18 -15.40 -5.16
CA PRO A 231 13.01 -16.85 -5.09
C PRO A 231 12.05 -17.19 -3.95
N ARG A 232 11.27 -18.26 -4.11
CA ARG A 232 10.48 -18.82 -3.00
C ARG A 232 11.40 -19.40 -1.94
N LEU A 233 10.98 -19.26 -0.68
CA LEU A 233 11.59 -19.94 0.45
C LEU A 233 11.46 -21.45 0.26
N SER A 234 12.54 -22.17 0.55
CA SER A 234 12.43 -23.61 0.83
C SER A 234 11.85 -23.83 2.22
N GLU A 235 11.42 -25.06 2.54
CA GLU A 235 10.96 -25.39 3.90
C GLU A 235 12.08 -25.17 4.94
N GLY A 236 13.33 -25.45 4.57
CA GLY A 236 14.50 -25.16 5.41
C GLY A 236 14.70 -23.67 5.67
N ASP A 237 14.58 -22.83 4.63
CA ASP A 237 14.70 -21.37 4.79
C ASP A 237 13.56 -20.80 5.65
N ARG A 238 12.34 -21.30 5.46
CA ARG A 238 11.17 -20.95 6.25
C ARG A 238 11.34 -21.32 7.71
N SER A 239 11.81 -22.55 7.99
CA SER A 239 12.11 -23.01 9.34
C SER A 239 13.19 -22.17 10.02
N ALA A 240 14.23 -21.78 9.28
CA ALA A 240 15.29 -20.94 9.82
C ALA A 240 14.83 -19.50 10.09
N LEU A 241 13.95 -18.95 9.24
CA LEU A 241 13.28 -17.68 9.49
C LEU A 241 12.43 -17.73 10.77
N LEU A 242 11.70 -18.83 10.99
CA LEU A 242 10.93 -19.07 12.21
C LEU A 242 11.82 -19.25 13.46
N GLY A 243 13.01 -19.85 13.30
CA GLY A 243 14.00 -20.01 14.37
C GLY A 243 14.37 -18.69 15.05
N ARG A 244 14.44 -17.59 14.29
CA ARG A 244 14.64 -16.24 14.84
C ARG A 244 13.54 -15.87 15.85
N PHE A 245 12.28 -16.15 15.51
CA PHE A 245 11.12 -15.74 16.32
C PHE A 245 10.95 -16.57 17.59
N ARG A 246 11.63 -17.72 17.70
CA ARG A 246 11.73 -18.44 18.97
C ARG A 246 12.49 -17.64 20.02
N ASN A 247 13.60 -17.01 19.63
CA ASN A 247 14.45 -16.22 20.54
C ASN A 247 14.02 -14.75 20.63
N HIS A 248 13.42 -14.23 19.55
CA HIS A 248 12.97 -12.85 19.44
C HIS A 248 11.54 -12.84 18.88
N PRO A 249 10.54 -13.21 19.70
CA PRO A 249 9.16 -13.31 19.23
C PRO A 249 8.67 -11.95 18.73
N PRO A 250 7.90 -11.92 17.63
CA PRO A 250 7.32 -10.68 17.16
C PRO A 250 6.33 -10.15 18.19
N LYS A 251 6.22 -8.83 18.28
CA LYS A 251 5.24 -8.13 19.12
C LYS A 251 4.02 -7.71 18.32
N ALA A 252 4.14 -7.58 17.00
CA ALA A 252 3.01 -7.30 16.13
C ALA A 252 3.13 -8.01 14.78
N VAL A 253 1.97 -8.27 14.19
CA VAL A 253 1.83 -8.67 12.79
C VAL A 253 0.95 -7.65 12.07
N ILE A 254 1.45 -7.10 10.97
CA ILE A 254 0.70 -6.16 10.13
C ILE A 254 0.36 -6.87 8.83
N MET A 255 -0.91 -6.95 8.47
CA MET A 255 -1.37 -7.79 7.36
C MET A 255 -2.21 -6.98 6.38
N ASP A 256 -2.04 -7.22 5.08
CA ASP A 256 -3.13 -6.97 4.15
C ASP A 256 -4.30 -7.93 4.42
N TYR A 257 -5.48 -7.58 3.91
CA TYR A 257 -6.69 -8.37 4.09
C TYR A 257 -6.98 -9.27 2.89
N ASP A 258 -7.25 -8.68 1.72
CA ASP A 258 -7.65 -9.40 0.51
C ASP A 258 -6.49 -10.24 -0.02
N ASP A 259 -6.75 -11.50 -0.40
CA ASP A 259 -5.79 -12.48 -0.92
C ASP A 259 -4.55 -12.77 -0.03
N THR A 260 -4.47 -12.09 1.12
CA THR A 260 -3.41 -12.21 2.13
C THR A 260 -3.92 -12.87 3.41
N PHE A 261 -4.98 -12.36 4.02
CA PHE A 261 -5.58 -12.96 5.22
C PHE A 261 -6.86 -13.73 4.88
N MET A 262 -7.62 -13.25 3.90
CA MET A 262 -8.84 -13.85 3.39
C MET A 262 -8.76 -14.12 1.90
N ASP A 263 -9.37 -15.20 1.44
CA ASP A 263 -9.40 -15.57 0.02
C ASP A 263 -10.45 -14.77 -0.74
N ASN A 264 -10.01 -13.92 -1.67
CA ASN A 264 -10.91 -13.12 -2.50
C ASN A 264 -11.09 -13.72 -3.92
N SER A 265 -10.53 -14.90 -4.20
CA SER A 265 -10.51 -15.50 -5.54
C SER A 265 -11.92 -15.74 -6.13
N SER A 266 -12.89 -16.08 -5.29
CA SER A 266 -14.28 -16.33 -5.71
C SER A 266 -15.14 -15.06 -5.82
N GLY A 267 -14.71 -13.95 -5.20
CA GLY A 267 -15.51 -12.73 -5.01
C GLY A 267 -16.77 -12.92 -4.17
N LYS A 268 -16.97 -14.10 -3.56
CA LYS A 268 -18.18 -14.45 -2.77
C LYS A 268 -17.95 -14.49 -1.26
N GLY A 269 -16.71 -14.30 -0.80
CA GLY A 269 -16.37 -14.45 0.62
C GLY A 269 -15.18 -13.59 1.02
N LEU A 270 -15.46 -12.34 1.39
CA LEU A 270 -14.51 -11.46 2.05
C LEU A 270 -14.82 -11.30 3.54
N VAL A 271 -15.74 -12.11 4.05
CA VAL A 271 -16.11 -12.12 5.45
C VAL A 271 -15.18 -13.09 6.16
N VAL A 272 -14.58 -12.63 7.25
CA VAL A 272 -13.67 -13.44 8.07
C VAL A 272 -14.35 -14.74 8.54
N THR A 273 -13.63 -15.87 8.44
CA THR A 273 -14.14 -17.15 8.95
C THR A 273 -13.93 -17.28 10.47
N PRO A 274 -14.69 -18.15 11.15
CA PRO A 274 -14.47 -18.43 12.57
C PRO A 274 -13.04 -18.88 12.89
N GLU A 275 -12.42 -19.71 12.04
CA GLU A 275 -11.06 -20.20 12.24
C GLU A 275 -10.04 -19.05 12.16
N ARG A 276 -10.28 -18.08 11.28
CA ARG A 276 -9.44 -16.88 11.15
C ARG A 276 -9.63 -15.94 12.35
N LEU A 277 -10.84 -15.81 12.88
CA LEU A 277 -11.08 -15.06 14.12
C LEU A 277 -10.39 -15.72 15.33
N ASP A 278 -10.50 -17.03 15.48
CA ASP A 278 -9.80 -17.80 16.51
C ASP A 278 -8.28 -17.60 16.42
N LEU A 279 -7.72 -17.61 15.21
CA LEU A 279 -6.30 -17.33 15.01
C LEU A 279 -5.90 -15.93 15.49
N LEU A 280 -6.70 -14.89 15.22
CA LEU A 280 -6.44 -13.54 15.73
C LEU A 280 -6.52 -13.49 17.26
N GLN A 281 -7.46 -14.21 17.86
CA GLN A 281 -7.60 -14.32 19.31
C GLN A 281 -6.39 -15.01 19.94
N ARG A 282 -5.90 -16.10 19.35
CA ARG A 282 -4.70 -16.79 19.81
C ARG A 282 -3.43 -15.96 19.66
N LEU A 283 -3.31 -15.17 18.58
CA LEU A 283 -2.22 -14.19 18.44
C LEU A 283 -2.25 -13.16 19.56
N LYS A 284 -3.42 -12.55 19.83
CA LYS A 284 -3.60 -11.58 20.91
C LYS A 284 -3.26 -12.20 22.27
N ALA A 285 -3.77 -13.41 22.56
CA ALA A 285 -3.49 -14.14 23.80
C ALA A 285 -2.00 -14.49 23.95
N ALA A 286 -1.31 -14.75 22.84
CA ALA A 286 0.13 -14.94 22.84
C ALA A 286 0.91 -13.63 23.02
N GLY A 287 0.27 -12.46 23.11
CA GLY A 287 0.95 -11.17 23.20
C GLY A 287 1.57 -10.71 21.87
N ILE A 288 0.99 -11.16 20.75
CA ILE A 288 1.28 -10.67 19.40
C ILE A 288 0.09 -9.83 18.97
N ARG A 289 0.29 -8.54 18.68
CA ARG A 289 -0.79 -7.64 18.26
C ARG A 289 -1.10 -7.83 16.76
N PRO A 290 -2.28 -8.36 16.38
CA PRO A 290 -2.71 -8.33 14.98
C PRO A 290 -3.15 -6.91 14.59
N ILE A 291 -2.72 -6.47 13.40
CA ILE A 291 -3.03 -5.16 12.83
C ILE A 291 -3.31 -5.36 11.34
N PHE A 292 -4.29 -4.65 10.78
CA PHE A 292 -4.58 -4.68 9.34
C PHE A 292 -4.21 -3.36 8.65
N ALA A 293 -3.69 -3.45 7.43
CA ALA A 293 -3.44 -2.33 6.53
C ALA A 293 -4.04 -2.64 5.15
N THR A 294 -5.28 -2.23 4.95
CA THR A 294 -6.11 -2.61 3.79
C THR A 294 -6.49 -1.43 2.91
N ASN A 295 -6.75 -1.70 1.63
CA ASN A 295 -7.34 -0.73 0.70
C ASN A 295 -8.86 -0.57 0.88
N ARG A 296 -9.50 -1.47 1.63
CA ARG A 296 -10.95 -1.42 1.93
C ARG A 296 -11.25 -0.21 2.82
N PRO A 297 -12.43 0.42 2.68
CA PRO A 297 -12.90 1.42 3.65
C PRO A 297 -13.30 0.75 4.97
N LEU A 298 -13.39 1.54 6.05
CA LEU A 298 -13.90 1.02 7.33
C LEU A 298 -15.38 0.63 7.19
N ASP A 299 -16.18 1.49 6.57
CA ASP A 299 -17.62 1.29 6.34
C ASP A 299 -17.98 1.36 4.86
N GLY A 300 -19.28 1.26 4.53
CA GLY A 300 -19.77 1.37 3.15
C GLY A 300 -20.39 0.09 2.59
N GLY A 301 -21.11 -0.65 3.43
CA GLY A 301 -21.89 -1.82 3.02
C GLY A 301 -21.09 -3.13 3.04
N PRO A 302 -21.37 -4.08 2.12
CA PRO A 302 -20.87 -5.46 2.23
C PRO A 302 -19.34 -5.58 2.10
N HIS A 303 -18.68 -4.57 1.52
CA HIS A 303 -17.23 -4.52 1.29
C HIS A 303 -16.47 -3.63 2.29
N GLY A 304 -17.14 -3.11 3.32
CA GLY A 304 -16.50 -2.38 4.41
C GLY A 304 -15.91 -3.33 5.45
N MET A 305 -14.80 -2.93 6.07
CA MET A 305 -14.14 -3.71 7.11
C MET A 305 -15.02 -3.94 8.35
N SER A 306 -15.99 -3.07 8.63
CA SER A 306 -17.02 -3.30 9.66
C SER A 306 -17.78 -4.59 9.42
N ASN A 307 -18.33 -4.79 8.22
CA ASN A 307 -19.05 -6.01 7.87
C ASN A 307 -18.13 -7.24 7.70
N MET A 308 -16.94 -7.03 7.12
CA MET A 308 -16.03 -8.11 6.74
C MET A 308 -15.25 -8.69 7.93
N LEU A 309 -14.93 -7.87 8.94
CA LEU A 309 -14.05 -8.25 10.04
C LEU A 309 -14.48 -7.66 11.39
N MET A 310 -14.57 -6.34 11.49
CA MET A 310 -14.57 -5.66 12.79
C MET A 310 -15.82 -5.99 13.61
N ASP A 311 -17.01 -5.95 13.02
CA ASP A 311 -18.25 -6.25 13.76
C ASP A 311 -18.45 -7.75 14.00
N ARG A 312 -17.59 -8.59 13.41
CA ARG A 312 -17.58 -10.05 13.64
C ARG A 312 -16.68 -10.45 14.80
N MET A 313 -15.78 -9.56 15.24
CA MET A 313 -14.92 -9.79 16.39
C MET A 313 -15.69 -9.53 17.68
N ASP A 314 -15.48 -10.40 18.66
CA ASP A 314 -15.90 -10.11 20.03
C ASP A 314 -15.26 -8.80 20.54
N PRO A 315 -15.97 -8.03 21.38
CA PRO A 315 -15.44 -6.77 21.91
C PRO A 315 -14.06 -6.92 22.59
N ALA A 316 -13.83 -8.03 23.29
CA ALA A 316 -12.55 -8.33 23.92
C ALA A 316 -11.41 -8.53 22.90
N LEU A 317 -11.69 -9.08 21.72
CA LEU A 317 -10.69 -9.17 20.65
C LEU A 317 -10.43 -7.79 20.02
N ARG A 318 -11.48 -6.97 19.86
CA ARG A 318 -11.40 -5.60 19.32
C ARG A 318 -10.73 -4.60 20.23
N GLU A 319 -10.66 -4.83 21.53
CA GLU A 319 -10.01 -3.91 22.47
C GLU A 319 -8.59 -3.55 22.00
N GLY A 320 -8.34 -2.25 21.83
CA GLY A 320 -7.04 -1.73 21.37
C GLY A 320 -6.64 -2.15 19.96
N PHE A 321 -7.57 -2.70 19.16
CA PHE A 321 -7.29 -3.17 17.81
C PHE A 321 -7.00 -1.98 16.89
N ILE A 322 -5.96 -2.12 16.06
CA ILE A 322 -5.54 -1.08 15.11
C ILE A 322 -5.86 -1.58 13.71
N ILE A 323 -6.52 -0.73 12.92
CA ILE A 323 -6.78 -0.99 11.50
C ILE A 323 -6.54 0.27 10.68
N SER A 324 -5.73 0.14 9.64
CA SER A 324 -5.59 1.14 8.60
C SER A 324 -6.44 0.75 7.39
N VAL A 325 -7.20 1.71 6.88
CA VAL A 325 -8.16 1.56 5.77
C VAL A 325 -7.85 2.53 4.65
N GLY A 326 -8.48 2.34 3.49
CA GLY A 326 -8.31 3.22 2.32
C GLY A 326 -6.86 3.30 1.85
N GLY A 327 -6.07 2.24 2.07
CA GLY A 327 -4.67 2.17 1.67
C GLY A 327 -3.79 3.10 2.50
N GLY A 328 -4.11 3.37 3.76
CA GLY A 328 -3.36 4.30 4.61
C GLY A 328 -3.98 5.70 4.73
N ALA A 329 -5.14 5.92 4.12
CA ALA A 329 -5.85 7.19 4.21
C ALA A 329 -6.29 7.48 5.64
N GLU A 330 -6.65 6.44 6.38
CA GLU A 330 -7.08 6.55 7.76
C GLU A 330 -6.50 5.39 8.58
N VAL A 331 -6.21 5.65 9.86
CA VAL A 331 -5.84 4.65 10.85
C VAL A 331 -6.75 4.83 12.06
N TYR A 332 -7.44 3.75 12.40
CA TYR A 332 -8.38 3.68 13.51
C TYR A 332 -7.79 2.85 14.64
N ARG A 333 -8.07 3.28 15.87
CA ARG A 333 -7.81 2.55 17.10
C ARG A 333 -9.12 2.30 17.81
N TYR A 334 -9.44 1.03 18.05
CA TYR A 334 -10.60 0.65 18.84
C TYR A 334 -10.33 0.89 20.33
N GLY A 335 -11.38 1.30 21.06
CA GLY A 335 -11.26 1.68 22.46
C GLY A 335 -11.02 0.50 23.41
N GLU A 336 -10.98 0.80 24.70
CA GLU A 336 -10.66 -0.18 25.77
C GLU A 336 -11.72 -1.27 25.93
N LYS A 337 -12.94 -1.05 25.42
CA LYS A 337 -14.02 -2.05 25.44
C LYS A 337 -14.30 -2.60 24.04
N GLY A 338 -13.40 -2.35 23.09
CA GLY A 338 -13.57 -2.75 21.69
C GLY A 338 -14.63 -1.93 20.94
N GLU A 339 -14.99 -0.75 21.46
CA GLU A 339 -15.88 0.18 20.80
C GLU A 339 -15.22 0.80 19.57
N LYS A 340 -16.04 1.00 18.53
CA LYS A 340 -15.61 1.68 17.32
C LYS A 340 -15.32 3.15 17.64
N PRO A 341 -14.16 3.68 17.23
CA PRO A 341 -13.84 5.09 17.45
C PRO A 341 -14.75 6.00 16.60
N ALA A 342 -15.08 7.18 17.13
CA ALA A 342 -15.91 8.17 16.43
C ALA A 342 -15.18 8.86 15.26
N ALA A 343 -13.85 8.89 15.31
CA ALA A 343 -12.98 9.48 14.30
C ALA A 343 -11.68 8.66 14.18
N PRO A 344 -10.99 8.69 13.04
CA PRO A 344 -9.68 8.08 12.91
C PRO A 344 -8.66 8.76 13.83
N ALA A 345 -7.73 7.97 14.38
CA ALA A 345 -6.61 8.49 15.17
C ALA A 345 -5.57 9.20 14.27
N PHE A 346 -5.49 8.77 13.02
CA PHE A 346 -4.71 9.42 11.98
C PHE A 346 -5.55 9.44 10.69
N SER A 347 -5.62 10.59 10.03
CA SER A 347 -6.27 10.74 8.74
C SER A 347 -5.39 11.61 7.84
N GLU A 348 -5.17 11.14 6.63
CA GLU A 348 -4.40 11.88 5.65
C GLU A 348 -5.25 13.03 5.09
N THR A 349 -4.62 14.08 4.58
CA THR A 349 -5.39 15.19 4.03
C THR A 349 -6.15 14.73 2.77
N PRO A 350 -7.46 14.96 2.65
CA PRO A 350 -8.21 14.69 1.42
C PRO A 350 -7.58 15.34 0.18
N MET A 351 -7.92 14.84 -1.00
CA MET A 351 -7.60 15.54 -2.24
C MET A 351 -8.40 16.84 -2.33
N SER A 352 -7.70 17.96 -2.45
CA SER A 352 -8.31 19.27 -2.62
C SER A 352 -9.06 19.37 -3.95
N LEU A 353 -10.02 20.31 -4.04
CA LEU A 353 -10.73 20.57 -5.30
C LEU A 353 -9.78 20.97 -6.43
N GLU A 354 -8.70 21.69 -6.09
CA GLU A 354 -7.67 22.07 -7.05
C GLU A 354 -6.89 20.85 -7.56
N GLU A 355 -6.48 19.95 -6.67
CA GLU A 355 -5.80 18.70 -7.03
C GLU A 355 -6.70 17.84 -7.95
N ARG A 356 -7.97 17.67 -7.58
CA ARG A 356 -8.96 16.95 -8.39
C ARG A 356 -9.12 17.58 -9.77
N GLY A 357 -9.28 18.90 -9.85
CA GLY A 357 -9.40 19.62 -11.12
C GLY A 357 -8.19 19.42 -12.03
N ARG A 358 -6.97 19.43 -11.47
CA ARG A 358 -5.74 19.14 -12.22
C ARG A 358 -5.69 17.69 -12.72
N ILE A 359 -6.09 16.73 -11.90
CA ILE A 359 -6.15 15.31 -12.26
C ILE A 359 -7.14 15.08 -13.39
N GLN A 360 -8.34 15.65 -13.30
CA GLN A 360 -9.37 15.58 -14.35
C GLN A 360 -8.86 16.19 -15.66
N GLU A 361 -8.20 17.34 -15.60
CA GLU A 361 -7.65 17.98 -16.79
C GLU A 361 -6.56 17.13 -17.44
N MET A 362 -5.68 16.49 -16.65
CA MET A 362 -4.71 15.52 -17.16
C MET A 362 -5.37 14.31 -17.81
N MET A 363 -6.49 13.82 -17.26
CA MET A 363 -7.25 12.73 -17.87
C MET A 363 -7.86 13.12 -19.22
N ARG A 364 -8.38 14.35 -19.36
CA ARG A 364 -8.85 14.87 -20.64
C ARG A 364 -7.72 15.00 -21.66
N GLN A 365 -6.55 15.49 -21.24
CA GLN A 365 -5.36 15.59 -22.09
C GLN A 365 -4.87 14.21 -22.53
N ALA A 366 -4.82 13.24 -21.63
CA ALA A 366 -4.47 11.86 -21.93
C ALA A 366 -5.49 11.21 -22.89
N SER A 367 -6.77 11.50 -22.73
CA SER A 367 -7.86 11.06 -23.61
C SER A 367 -7.65 11.58 -25.04
N ALA A 368 -7.41 12.89 -25.16
CA ALA A 368 -7.10 13.52 -26.47
C ALA A 368 -5.83 12.94 -27.11
N ALA A 369 -4.76 12.72 -26.34
CA ALA A 369 -3.50 12.18 -26.84
C ALA A 369 -3.58 10.70 -27.25
N SER A 370 -4.33 9.89 -26.50
CA SER A 370 -4.51 8.47 -26.77
C SER A 370 -5.54 8.19 -27.87
N GLY A 371 -6.44 9.14 -28.12
CA GLY A 371 -7.63 8.96 -28.97
C GLY A 371 -8.78 8.25 -28.25
N PHE A 372 -8.70 8.13 -26.92
CA PHE A 372 -9.76 7.53 -26.11
C PHE A 372 -10.87 8.55 -25.84
N PRO A 373 -12.15 8.30 -26.18
CA PRO A 373 -13.22 9.28 -25.99
C PRO A 373 -13.45 9.61 -24.51
N SER A 374 -13.65 10.88 -24.18
CA SER A 374 -13.97 11.28 -22.80
C SER A 374 -15.33 10.76 -22.31
N SER A 375 -16.24 10.44 -23.25
CA SER A 375 -17.52 9.78 -22.95
C SER A 375 -17.37 8.32 -22.51
N ASP A 376 -16.21 7.71 -22.74
CA ASP A 376 -15.95 6.30 -22.47
C ASP A 376 -15.21 6.08 -21.13
N TRP A 377 -15.13 7.10 -20.27
CA TRP A 377 -14.74 6.93 -18.88
C TRP A 377 -15.66 7.71 -17.94
N ARG A 378 -15.72 7.26 -16.68
CA ARG A 378 -16.47 7.92 -15.61
C ARG A 378 -15.60 8.04 -14.35
N GLU A 379 -15.96 9.00 -13.52
CA GLU A 379 -15.29 9.24 -12.25
C GLU A 379 -16.00 8.48 -11.12
N ASP A 380 -15.20 7.83 -10.28
CA ASP A 380 -15.59 7.31 -8.98
C ASP A 380 -14.63 7.90 -7.96
N GLY A 381 -15.10 8.93 -7.24
CA GLY A 381 -14.27 9.75 -6.35
C GLY A 381 -14.59 9.48 -4.89
N LYS A 382 -13.55 9.19 -4.11
CA LYS A 382 -13.57 9.20 -2.64
C LYS A 382 -12.70 10.35 -2.14
N ASP A 383 -12.66 10.61 -0.84
CA ASP A 383 -11.94 11.76 -0.29
C ASP A 383 -10.42 11.69 -0.53
N HIS A 384 -9.82 10.50 -0.45
CA HIS A 384 -8.38 10.26 -0.58
C HIS A 384 -7.97 9.46 -1.83
N GLU A 385 -8.95 9.09 -2.65
CA GLU A 385 -8.77 8.29 -3.87
C GLU A 385 -9.64 8.87 -4.98
N PHE A 386 -9.08 8.93 -6.19
CA PHE A 386 -9.76 9.37 -7.38
C PHE A 386 -9.60 8.31 -8.47
N THR A 387 -10.71 7.68 -8.86
CA THR A 387 -10.70 6.57 -9.81
C THR A 387 -11.43 6.95 -11.09
N PHE A 388 -10.80 6.66 -12.23
CA PHE A 388 -11.43 6.72 -13.54
C PHE A 388 -11.74 5.31 -13.99
N VAL A 389 -13.02 4.95 -14.01
CA VAL A 389 -13.49 3.67 -14.57
C VAL A 389 -13.65 3.84 -16.07
N LEU A 390 -12.97 2.98 -16.83
CA LEU A 390 -12.87 3.06 -18.27
C LEU A 390 -13.75 2.00 -18.91
N LYS A 391 -14.42 2.33 -20.00
CA LYS A 391 -15.14 1.35 -20.82
C LYS A 391 -14.20 0.19 -21.20
N ASN A 392 -14.80 -0.99 -21.34
CA ASN A 392 -14.06 -2.23 -21.52
C ASN A 392 -13.48 -2.42 -22.93
N ASP A 393 -12.51 -1.56 -23.29
CA ASP A 393 -11.58 -1.72 -24.40
C ASP A 393 -10.16 -1.70 -23.82
N ARG A 394 -9.65 -2.88 -23.45
CA ARG A 394 -8.38 -3.02 -22.71
C ARG A 394 -7.16 -2.45 -23.47
N PRO A 395 -6.96 -2.74 -24.78
CA PRO A 395 -5.87 -2.12 -25.53
C PRO A 395 -5.92 -0.59 -25.52
N ALA A 396 -7.10 0.01 -25.72
CA ALA A 396 -7.26 1.46 -25.71
C ALA A 396 -7.08 2.04 -24.29
N ALA A 397 -7.61 1.36 -23.27
CA ALA A 397 -7.46 1.73 -21.87
C ALA A 397 -6.00 1.69 -21.39
N ARG A 398 -5.20 0.68 -21.81
CA ARG A 398 -3.76 0.62 -21.55
C ARG A 398 -3.03 1.82 -22.15
N LYS A 399 -3.35 2.17 -23.39
CA LYS A 399 -2.75 3.33 -24.07
C LYS A 399 -3.10 4.63 -23.34
N LEU A 400 -4.36 4.80 -22.94
CA LEU A 400 -4.81 5.94 -22.14
C LEU A 400 -4.07 6.02 -20.80
N ALA A 401 -3.95 4.90 -20.08
CA ALA A 401 -3.24 4.84 -18.82
C ALA A 401 -1.76 5.22 -18.95
N ALA A 402 -1.08 4.77 -20.00
CA ALA A 402 0.31 5.13 -20.27
C ALA A 402 0.49 6.64 -20.56
N GLU A 403 -0.41 7.24 -21.33
CA GLU A 403 -0.39 8.70 -21.56
C GLU A 403 -0.72 9.48 -20.29
N PHE A 404 -1.68 9.00 -19.49
CA PHE A 404 -2.01 9.61 -18.20
C PHE A 404 -0.83 9.55 -17.23
N GLU A 405 -0.20 8.39 -17.06
CA GLU A 405 0.99 8.23 -16.21
C GLU A 405 2.13 9.15 -16.64
N LYS A 406 2.36 9.28 -17.95
CA LYS A 406 3.35 10.21 -18.51
C LYS A 406 3.05 11.66 -18.17
N LEU A 407 1.79 12.10 -18.22
CA LEU A 407 1.38 13.44 -17.83
C LEU A 407 1.49 13.64 -16.31
N PHE A 408 1.16 12.62 -15.53
CA PHE A 408 1.17 12.67 -14.08
C PHE A 408 2.59 12.75 -13.49
N LYS A 409 3.54 12.05 -14.12
CA LYS A 409 4.92 11.90 -13.64
C LYS A 409 5.60 13.25 -13.40
N GLY A 410 6.03 13.48 -12.16
CA GLY A 410 6.75 14.69 -11.75
C GLY A 410 5.87 15.93 -11.53
N ARG A 411 4.54 15.82 -11.64
CA ARG A 411 3.62 16.94 -11.39
C ARG A 411 2.97 16.93 -10.02
N PHE A 412 2.90 15.76 -9.38
CA PHE A 412 2.44 15.60 -8.01
C PHE A 412 3.59 15.14 -7.11
N GLY A 413 3.43 15.39 -5.81
CA GLY A 413 4.39 14.95 -4.81
C GLY A 413 4.42 13.42 -4.65
N PRO A 414 5.43 12.90 -3.93
CA PRO A 414 5.62 11.47 -3.71
C PRO A 414 4.47 10.80 -2.93
N GLU A 415 3.57 11.57 -2.33
CA GLU A 415 2.37 11.10 -1.64
C GLU A 415 1.30 10.56 -2.60
N PHE A 416 1.34 10.93 -3.88
CA PHE A 416 0.41 10.41 -4.87
C PHE A 416 0.95 9.16 -5.58
N ASN A 417 0.07 8.18 -5.75
CA ASN A 417 0.33 6.99 -6.54
C ASN A 417 -0.72 6.82 -7.63
N VAL A 418 -0.29 6.57 -8.86
CA VAL A 418 -1.16 6.22 -9.98
C VAL A 418 -1.02 4.74 -10.25
N THR A 419 -2.13 4.04 -10.36
CA THR A 419 -2.15 2.63 -10.73
C THR A 419 -3.18 2.40 -11.81
N TYR A 420 -2.79 1.71 -12.88
CA TYR A 420 -3.72 1.13 -13.82
C TYR A 420 -4.02 -0.32 -13.45
N LYS A 421 -5.30 -0.68 -13.38
CA LYS A 421 -5.72 -2.04 -13.08
C LYS A 421 -6.66 -2.59 -14.14
N GLU A 422 -6.35 -3.81 -14.57
CA GLU A 422 -7.22 -4.64 -15.37
C GLU A 422 -7.77 -5.75 -14.50
N PRO A 423 -9.07 -5.70 -14.16
CA PRO A 423 -9.68 -6.79 -13.43
C PRO A 423 -9.50 -8.13 -14.15
N PRO A 424 -9.31 -9.25 -13.42
CA PRO A 424 -9.14 -10.57 -14.03
C PRO A 424 -10.39 -11.03 -14.78
N LYS A 425 -11.58 -10.62 -14.34
CA LYS A 425 -12.84 -10.90 -15.03
C LYS A 425 -13.00 -9.91 -16.19
N GLU A 426 -13.18 -10.43 -17.41
CA GLU A 426 -13.39 -9.61 -18.60
C GLU A 426 -14.67 -8.77 -18.54
N SER A 427 -15.66 -9.16 -17.74
CA SER A 427 -16.87 -8.38 -17.53
C SER A 427 -16.67 -7.12 -16.69
N LEU A 428 -15.54 -6.98 -16.01
CA LEU A 428 -15.24 -5.82 -15.16
C LEU A 428 -14.37 -4.83 -15.92
N GLU A 429 -14.75 -3.56 -15.78
CA GLU A 429 -14.11 -2.43 -16.46
C GLU A 429 -12.71 -2.15 -15.89
N PRO A 430 -11.70 -1.92 -16.76
CA PRO A 430 -10.40 -1.45 -16.30
C PRO A 430 -10.51 -0.05 -15.71
N TYR A 431 -9.57 0.32 -14.84
CA TYR A 431 -9.58 1.63 -14.20
C TYR A 431 -8.19 2.20 -13.96
N ILE A 432 -8.11 3.52 -13.94
CA ILE A 432 -6.95 4.28 -13.47
C ILE A 432 -7.30 4.81 -12.08
N ARG A 433 -6.52 4.43 -11.08
CA ARG A 433 -6.67 4.87 -9.71
C ARG A 433 -5.56 5.83 -9.34
N ILE A 434 -5.91 6.98 -8.77
CA ILE A 434 -4.99 7.93 -8.17
C ILE A 434 -5.28 7.93 -6.68
N ALA A 435 -4.31 7.54 -5.86
CA ALA A 435 -4.45 7.56 -4.42
C ALA A 435 -3.46 8.56 -3.81
N LYS A 436 -3.93 9.41 -2.90
CA LYS A 436 -3.08 10.31 -2.08
C LYS A 436 -2.57 9.60 -0.82
N ALA A 437 -3.05 8.38 -0.58
CA ALA A 437 -2.63 7.50 0.49
C ALA A 437 -1.99 6.23 -0.08
N THR A 438 -0.92 5.78 0.56
CA THR A 438 -0.23 4.53 0.25
C THR A 438 -0.06 3.71 1.51
N LYS A 439 0.18 2.41 1.39
CA LYS A 439 0.43 1.60 2.60
C LYS A 439 1.72 2.01 3.34
N THR A 440 2.56 2.88 2.79
CA THR A 440 3.60 3.58 3.57
C THR A 440 2.97 4.45 4.66
N ARG A 441 1.95 5.25 4.33
CA ARG A 441 1.21 6.04 5.31
C ARG A 441 0.50 5.18 6.34
N ALA A 442 -0.02 4.02 5.93
CA ALA A 442 -0.58 3.04 6.87
C ALA A 442 0.44 2.65 7.94
N ILE A 443 1.66 2.26 7.53
CA ILE A 443 2.74 1.88 8.46
C ILE A 443 3.15 3.06 9.34
N GLU A 444 3.33 4.26 8.77
CA GLU A 444 3.70 5.46 9.54
C GLU A 444 2.65 5.79 10.61
N GLY A 445 1.36 5.80 10.24
CA GLY A 445 0.26 6.06 11.16
C GLY A 445 0.14 4.99 12.26
N ILE A 446 0.30 3.71 11.91
CA ILE A 446 0.32 2.59 12.87
C ILE A 446 1.47 2.76 13.87
N LEU A 447 2.70 2.98 13.39
CA LEU A 447 3.87 3.11 14.27
C LEU A 447 3.80 4.35 15.16
N LYS A 448 3.30 5.47 14.62
CA LYS A 448 3.07 6.70 15.39
C LYS A 448 2.09 6.44 16.55
N LEU A 449 0.95 5.82 16.26
CA LEU A 449 -0.05 5.49 17.28
C LEU A 449 0.52 4.55 18.35
N LEU A 450 1.26 3.52 17.95
CA LEU A 450 1.94 2.61 18.88
C LEU A 450 2.95 3.33 19.77
N ALA A 451 3.68 4.31 19.23
CA ALA A 451 4.63 5.11 20.00
C ALA A 451 3.92 6.03 21.00
N GLU A 452 2.81 6.67 20.61
CA GLU A 452 1.97 7.49 21.49
C GLU A 452 1.36 6.68 22.64
N GLU A 453 1.09 5.39 22.42
CA GLU A 453 0.68 4.42 23.45
C GLU A 453 1.80 4.00 24.40
N GLY A 454 3.04 4.44 24.18
CA GLY A 454 4.21 3.92 24.91
C GLY A 454 4.56 2.47 24.54
N THR A 455 4.04 1.96 23.42
CA THR A 455 4.29 0.61 22.90
C THR A 455 5.09 0.63 21.60
N ALA A 456 5.98 1.62 21.44
CA ALA A 456 6.85 1.76 20.29
C ALA A 456 7.56 0.43 19.96
N LEU A 457 7.39 -0.03 18.72
CA LEU A 457 7.96 -1.29 18.26
C LEU A 457 9.26 -1.03 17.49
N LYS A 458 10.26 -1.87 17.72
CA LYS A 458 11.42 -1.93 16.81
C LYS A 458 11.00 -2.61 15.52
N PRO A 459 11.54 -2.21 14.36
CA PRO A 459 11.26 -2.89 13.08
C PRO A 459 11.43 -4.42 13.18
N SER A 460 12.48 -4.89 13.86
CA SER A 460 12.78 -6.31 14.08
C SER A 460 11.72 -7.10 14.87
N GLU A 461 10.79 -6.41 15.53
CA GLU A 461 9.70 -6.99 16.33
C GLU A 461 8.39 -7.09 15.54
N VAL A 462 8.39 -6.72 14.25
CA VAL A 462 7.22 -6.68 13.38
C VAL A 462 7.38 -7.70 12.25
N VAL A 463 6.31 -8.45 11.98
CA VAL A 463 6.15 -9.24 10.75
C VAL A 463 5.06 -8.62 9.89
N ILE A 464 5.33 -8.47 8.60
CA ILE A 464 4.38 -7.93 7.62
C ILE A 464 3.94 -9.04 6.67
N PHE A 465 2.65 -9.08 6.32
CA PHE A 465 2.09 -10.00 5.33
C PHE A 465 1.39 -9.22 4.22
N GLY A 466 1.51 -9.73 3.00
CA GLY A 466 0.89 -9.15 1.80
C GLY A 466 0.98 -10.11 0.61
N ASP A 467 0.22 -9.86 -0.43
CA ASP A 467 0.20 -10.62 -1.68
C ASP A 467 0.76 -9.83 -2.86
N ASP A 468 0.76 -8.49 -2.81
CA ASP A 468 1.20 -7.64 -3.92
C ASP A 468 2.47 -6.84 -3.59
N PHE A 469 3.62 -7.53 -3.71
CA PHE A 469 4.95 -6.94 -3.57
C PHE A 469 5.60 -6.53 -4.89
N THR A 470 4.84 -6.51 -5.98
CA THR A 470 5.34 -6.08 -7.30
C THR A 470 4.88 -4.67 -7.66
N GLN A 471 3.74 -4.23 -7.14
CA GLN A 471 3.16 -2.92 -7.44
C GLN A 471 3.61 -1.84 -6.45
N PRO A 472 4.11 -0.69 -6.91
CA PRO A 472 4.36 0.48 -6.06
C PRO A 472 3.09 0.96 -5.35
N GLY A 473 3.21 1.33 -4.07
CA GLY A 473 2.10 1.87 -3.27
C GLY A 473 1.18 0.84 -2.58
N TYR A 474 1.30 -0.45 -2.95
CA TYR A 474 0.60 -1.58 -2.31
C TYR A 474 1.49 -2.18 -1.20
N ASP A 475 1.60 -3.51 -1.10
CA ASP A 475 2.32 -4.15 0.02
C ASP A 475 3.83 -3.90 -0.04
N SER A 476 4.36 -3.71 -1.25
CA SER A 476 5.73 -3.23 -1.44
C SER A 476 6.01 -1.92 -0.69
N ALA A 477 5.00 -1.07 -0.51
CA ALA A 477 5.11 0.19 0.23
C ALA A 477 5.23 -0.05 1.75
N MET A 478 4.59 -1.10 2.28
CA MET A 478 4.76 -1.51 3.68
C MET A 478 6.19 -2.00 3.94
N ALA A 479 6.73 -2.85 3.06
CA ALA A 479 8.09 -3.35 3.17
C ALA A 479 9.14 -2.22 3.13
N ARG A 480 8.94 -1.22 2.27
CA ARG A 480 9.82 -0.04 2.17
C ARG A 480 9.71 0.89 3.36
N ALA A 481 8.50 1.06 3.91
CA ALA A 481 8.26 1.89 5.09
C ALA A 481 8.91 1.33 6.35
N LEU A 482 9.08 0.00 6.43
CA LEU A 482 9.68 -0.67 7.58
C LEU A 482 10.78 -1.67 7.17
N PRO A 483 11.94 -1.17 6.68
CA PRO A 483 13.00 -2.01 6.08
C PRO A 483 13.65 -3.02 7.06
N GLY A 484 13.45 -2.85 8.37
CA GLY A 484 13.94 -3.78 9.39
C GLY A 484 12.94 -4.85 9.85
N ALA A 485 11.69 -4.80 9.40
CA ALA A 485 10.70 -5.86 9.66
C ALA A 485 10.96 -7.09 8.80
N VAL A 486 10.42 -8.23 9.21
CA VAL A 486 10.36 -9.41 8.33
C VAL A 486 9.08 -9.32 7.51
N VAL A 487 9.17 -9.41 6.20
CA VAL A 487 8.00 -9.39 5.33
C VAL A 487 7.82 -10.76 4.69
N TYR A 488 6.68 -11.39 4.94
CA TYR A 488 6.31 -12.69 4.39
C TYR A 488 5.28 -12.50 3.27
N ALA A 489 5.75 -12.57 2.02
CA ALA A 489 4.92 -12.38 0.84
C ALA A 489 4.22 -13.67 0.47
N VAL A 490 2.89 -13.66 0.40
CA VAL A 490 2.06 -14.82 0.02
C VAL A 490 1.56 -14.75 -1.42
N GLY A 491 2.01 -13.76 -2.17
CA GLY A 491 1.67 -13.58 -3.58
C GLY A 491 2.32 -14.59 -4.54
N LYS A 492 2.04 -14.38 -5.82
CA LYS A 492 2.71 -15.10 -6.92
C LYS A 492 4.17 -14.67 -7.03
N ASP A 493 4.42 -13.38 -6.94
CA ASP A 493 5.71 -12.76 -7.19
C ASP A 493 6.01 -11.67 -6.15
N ALA A 494 7.29 -11.34 -5.98
CA ALA A 494 7.73 -10.24 -5.15
C ALA A 494 8.97 -9.57 -5.76
N ASP A 495 9.08 -8.25 -5.61
CA ASP A 495 10.24 -7.48 -6.06
C ASP A 495 11.51 -7.98 -5.32
N PRO A 496 12.49 -8.58 -6.04
CA PRO A 496 13.69 -9.15 -5.41
C PRO A 496 14.60 -8.07 -4.80
N ARG A 497 14.41 -6.79 -5.16
CA ARG A 497 15.17 -5.65 -4.63
C ARG A 497 14.74 -5.25 -3.21
N LEU A 498 13.64 -5.80 -2.70
CA LEU A 498 13.17 -5.57 -1.33
C LEU A 498 13.83 -6.59 -0.38
N ASP A 499 14.91 -6.19 0.28
CA ASP A 499 15.76 -7.09 1.07
C ASP A 499 15.03 -7.83 2.19
N ASN A 500 14.03 -7.18 2.79
CA ASN A 500 13.25 -7.72 3.89
C ASN A 500 12.04 -8.59 3.47
N VAL A 501 11.81 -8.77 2.16
CA VAL A 501 10.71 -9.58 1.63
C VAL A 501 11.13 -11.02 1.38
N TYR A 502 10.36 -11.97 1.91
CA TYR A 502 10.56 -13.40 1.75
C TYR A 502 9.31 -14.00 1.12
N LEU A 503 9.46 -14.55 -0.08
CA LEU A 503 8.35 -15.11 -0.84
C LEU A 503 8.02 -16.51 -0.32
N SER A 504 6.77 -16.71 0.10
CA SER A 504 6.26 -17.97 0.61
C SER A 504 6.44 -19.12 -0.39
N PRO A 505 6.62 -20.38 0.05
CA PRO A 505 6.52 -21.54 -0.83
C PRO A 505 5.10 -21.72 -1.42
N VAL A 506 4.06 -21.26 -0.71
CA VAL A 506 2.64 -21.44 -1.09
C VAL A 506 1.99 -20.08 -1.31
N VAL A 507 1.17 -19.99 -2.36
CA VAL A 507 0.43 -18.76 -2.69
C VAL A 507 -0.88 -18.69 -1.93
N GLY A 508 -1.22 -17.50 -1.43
CA GLY A 508 -2.54 -17.17 -0.91
C GLY A 508 -2.67 -17.25 0.61
N PRO A 509 -3.89 -17.03 1.11
CA PRO A 509 -4.14 -16.71 2.52
C PRO A 509 -3.93 -17.88 3.48
N ASP A 510 -4.03 -19.12 3.02
CA ASP A 510 -3.71 -20.31 3.82
C ASP A 510 -2.23 -20.36 4.18
N SER A 511 -1.36 -19.82 3.32
CA SER A 511 0.04 -19.66 3.68
C SER A 511 0.24 -18.67 4.82
N THR A 512 -0.57 -17.61 4.91
CA THR A 512 -0.53 -16.66 6.02
C THR A 512 -0.95 -17.34 7.31
N ALA A 513 -2.07 -18.07 7.32
CA ALA A 513 -2.51 -18.82 8.50
C ALA A 513 -1.45 -19.83 8.96
N ALA A 514 -0.92 -20.64 8.04
CA ALA A 514 0.08 -21.64 8.38
C ALA A 514 1.35 -21.01 8.99
N PHE A 515 1.79 -19.85 8.49
CA PHE A 515 2.93 -19.15 9.08
C PHE A 515 2.60 -18.54 10.45
N LEU A 516 1.41 -17.97 10.64
CA LEU A 516 0.96 -17.46 11.94
C LEU A 516 0.84 -18.58 12.99
N GLU A 517 0.36 -19.76 12.60
CA GLU A 517 0.35 -20.95 13.45
C GLU A 517 1.76 -21.37 13.86
N ASP A 518 2.71 -21.35 12.93
CA ASP A 518 4.09 -21.66 13.23
C ASP A 518 4.76 -20.61 14.13
N LEU A 519 4.38 -19.33 14.01
CA LEU A 519 4.80 -18.30 14.96
C LEU A 519 4.28 -18.59 16.37
N LEU A 520 3.02 -18.99 16.51
CA LEU A 520 2.43 -19.38 17.79
C LEU A 520 3.14 -20.59 18.39
N ARG A 521 3.42 -21.62 17.58
CA ARG A 521 4.19 -22.81 18.00
C ARG A 521 5.60 -22.42 18.45
N ALA A 522 6.33 -21.68 17.62
CA ALA A 522 7.69 -21.24 17.92
C ALA A 522 7.78 -20.45 19.24
N ARG A 523 6.76 -19.63 19.55
CA ARG A 523 6.68 -18.87 20.80
C ARG A 523 6.37 -19.74 22.02
N SER A 524 5.57 -20.79 21.84
CA SER A 524 5.22 -21.71 22.92
C SER A 524 6.35 -22.69 23.31
N GLY A 525 7.43 -22.74 22.51
CA GLY A 525 8.53 -23.68 22.70
C GLY A 525 8.16 -25.14 22.40
N ARG A 526 7.01 -25.39 21.77
CA ARG A 526 6.52 -26.70 21.37
C ARG A 526 6.90 -27.05 19.93
#